data_AF-A0A085W8K6-F1
#
_entry.id   AF-A0A085W8K6-F1
#
_cell.length_a   1.000
_cell.length_b   1.000
_cell.length_c   1.000
_cell.angle_alpha   90.00
_cell.angle_beta   90.00
_cell.angle_gamma   90.00
#
_symmetry.space_group_name_H-M   'P 1'
#
loop_
_entity.id
_entity.type
_entity.pdbx_description
1 polymer ?
#
loop_
_entity_poly.entity_id
_entity_poly.type
_entity_poly.pdbx_seq_one_letter_code
_entity_poly.pdbx_strand_id
1 'polypeptide(L)'
;MKIAPRLLLPTLLLGAPVALAQETSAPSSAEAPAASPAVKTIDVSFRGTLKDALKRISEEGGLNLVATGELDTAVEVHLQGITAEQALRTVARTYSLRLEQDGSIFTLRPMTAAEKTASVTPPAAALPSMSAMPSMPAMPSMPAMPVLSADDLDSTKEIQQRIRQEVRRAQRRGTGEHDVVARGQTLEVKEHDTVDNAVVYGGNLVVKGMVEEDANAFGGNLDVYGRVEGDANAFGGNVILHDGASVGGDVSAIGGSVIREDGSAVEGSTESFGGGGIGALVASEVKDSLKQQAPEEESAEEVTTASNTSERSERHSGGGFIGFILRFAALFGLGFLGQLLFPARMKELSAEIKSQPLKSGVTGLLGLIALVPLTAVLAITIIGIPVALVMWLVLPVVAAMGLAVLASEIGVKVPVLRGRKTQAAVLAMGLLALLTVGAIPGIGPVVLTLATLVAFGAIIRTRFGYRMRGIPEPIAPTSTM
;
A
#
# COMPACT_ATOMS: atom_id res chain seq x y z
N MET A 1 -2.21 33.31 -67.38
CA MET A 1 -3.36 34.24 -67.27
C MET A 1 -3.22 35.06 -66.00
N LYS A 2 -3.27 36.40 -66.15
CA LYS A 2 -3.66 37.45 -65.17
C LYS A 2 -2.78 37.58 -63.91
N ILE A 3 -1.74 38.44 -63.90
CA ILE A 3 -1.68 39.92 -63.73
C ILE A 3 -1.71 40.35 -62.24
N ALA A 4 -0.70 41.13 -61.87
CA ALA A 4 -0.36 41.73 -60.58
C ALA A 4 -1.25 42.96 -60.21
N PRO A 5 -0.77 44.01 -59.52
CA PRO A 5 -0.32 44.23 -58.13
C PRO A 5 -1.09 45.42 -57.47
N ARG A 6 -0.68 45.90 -56.27
CA ARG A 6 -0.51 47.34 -55.84
C ARG A 6 -0.75 47.53 -54.33
N LEU A 7 0.26 47.96 -53.54
CA LEU A 7 0.77 49.34 -53.30
C LEU A 7 -0.05 50.08 -52.22
N LEU A 8 0.57 50.44 -51.08
CA LEU A 8 0.76 51.83 -50.60
C LEU A 8 1.13 51.90 -49.10
N LEU A 9 2.36 52.38 -48.84
CA LEU A 9 2.76 53.22 -47.70
C LEU A 9 2.11 54.61 -47.83
N PRO A 10 1.87 55.35 -46.72
CA PRO A 10 2.80 56.44 -46.31
C PRO A 10 2.98 56.51 -44.77
N THR A 11 4.20 56.63 -44.22
CA THR A 11 4.99 57.86 -43.93
C THR A 11 4.40 58.87 -42.93
N LEU A 12 5.25 59.22 -41.95
CA LEU A 12 5.78 60.58 -41.67
C LEU A 12 5.33 61.30 -40.37
N LEU A 13 6.34 61.98 -39.78
CA LEU A 13 6.35 63.08 -38.80
C LEU A 13 6.23 62.69 -37.31
N LEU A 14 7.05 63.17 -36.36
CA LEU A 14 8.15 64.16 -36.36
C LEU A 14 8.70 64.21 -34.91
N GLY A 15 9.99 64.55 -34.70
CA GLY A 15 10.43 65.17 -33.45
C GLY A 15 11.62 64.53 -32.72
N ALA A 16 12.83 64.68 -33.29
CA ALA A 16 14.09 64.78 -32.51
C ALA A 16 14.18 66.22 -31.92
N PRO A 17 15.23 66.65 -31.16
CA PRO A 17 16.53 66.01 -30.88
C PRO A 17 17.03 66.24 -29.42
N VAL A 18 18.36 66.21 -29.24
CA VAL A 18 19.19 66.63 -28.06
C VAL A 18 19.67 65.41 -27.25
N ALA A 19 20.96 65.15 -26.96
CA ALA A 19 22.31 65.50 -27.44
C ALA A 19 23.24 65.22 -26.24
N LEU A 20 24.38 64.53 -26.49
CA LEU A 20 25.65 64.53 -25.72
C LEU A 20 25.60 64.21 -24.21
N ALA A 21 26.61 63.66 -23.54
CA ALA A 21 27.85 62.97 -23.85
C ALA A 21 28.43 62.60 -22.47
N GLN A 22 29.20 61.52 -22.43
CA GLN A 22 30.37 61.30 -21.58
C GLN A 22 30.27 61.36 -20.04
N GLU A 23 30.51 60.18 -19.49
CA GLU A 23 31.27 59.85 -18.27
C GLU A 23 32.01 60.99 -17.55
N THR A 24 31.77 61.09 -16.24
CA THR A 24 32.81 61.28 -15.23
C THR A 24 32.36 60.61 -13.92
N SER A 25 33.33 59.97 -13.29
CA SER A 25 33.30 59.17 -12.07
C SER A 25 32.77 59.86 -10.80
N ALA A 26 32.28 58.99 -9.90
CA ALA A 26 31.97 59.09 -8.45
C ALA A 26 32.93 59.99 -7.60
N PRO A 27 32.68 60.29 -6.28
CA PRO A 27 31.84 59.56 -5.32
C PRO A 27 31.07 60.40 -4.26
N SER A 28 30.08 59.82 -3.58
CA SER A 28 29.90 59.93 -2.12
C SER A 28 28.65 59.14 -1.68
N SER A 29 28.80 58.42 -0.58
CA SER A 29 27.84 57.54 0.07
C SER A 29 26.59 58.27 0.59
N ALA A 30 25.40 57.71 0.32
CA ALA A 30 24.24 57.62 1.23
C ALA A 30 23.07 56.94 0.50
N GLU A 31 22.25 56.21 1.25
CA GLU A 31 20.91 55.70 0.90
C GLU A 31 20.79 54.53 -0.13
N ALA A 32 20.40 53.36 0.41
CA ALA A 32 19.61 52.23 -0.14
C ALA A 32 19.56 51.92 -1.65
N PRO A 33 19.77 50.65 -2.09
CA PRO A 33 19.17 50.09 -3.30
C PRO A 33 17.97 49.20 -2.89
N ALA A 34 16.71 49.47 -3.24
CA ALA A 34 16.11 49.58 -4.57
C ALA A 34 16.37 48.36 -5.47
N ALA A 35 15.47 47.38 -5.34
CA ALA A 35 14.89 46.50 -6.36
C ALA A 35 15.81 45.96 -7.49
N SER A 36 16.27 44.72 -7.31
CA SER A 36 16.64 43.78 -8.38
C SER A 36 15.40 43.37 -9.21
N PRO A 37 15.54 42.98 -10.49
CA PRO A 37 14.44 42.91 -11.45
C PRO A 37 13.42 41.83 -11.06
N ALA A 38 12.13 42.12 -11.26
CA ALA A 38 11.03 41.22 -10.96
C ALA A 38 11.15 39.94 -11.80
N VAL A 39 11.70 38.88 -11.20
CA VAL A 39 11.76 37.55 -11.79
C VAL A 39 10.35 36.95 -11.74
N LYS A 40 9.80 36.58 -12.89
CA LYS A 40 8.46 36.01 -13.00
C LYS A 40 8.43 34.64 -12.31
N THR A 41 7.87 34.60 -11.10
CA THR A 41 7.63 33.38 -10.33
C THR A 41 6.40 32.66 -10.87
N ILE A 42 6.42 31.33 -10.84
CA ILE A 42 5.35 30.49 -11.38
C ILE A 42 4.86 29.54 -10.29
N ASP A 43 3.54 29.39 -10.19
CA ASP A 43 2.88 28.45 -9.31
C ASP A 43 2.25 27.33 -10.14
N VAL A 44 2.92 26.17 -10.21
CA VAL A 44 2.45 25.01 -10.99
C VAL A 44 2.19 23.84 -10.05
N SER A 45 0.94 23.37 -10.01
CA SER A 45 0.58 22.08 -9.43
C SER A 45 0.04 21.17 -10.52
N PHE A 46 0.69 20.02 -10.73
CA PHE A 46 0.29 19.08 -11.76
C PHE A 46 0.57 17.63 -11.39
N ARG A 47 -0.39 16.75 -11.71
CA ARG A 47 -0.29 15.30 -11.57
C ARG A 47 -0.55 14.67 -12.93
N GLY A 48 0.46 14.04 -13.53
CA GLY A 48 0.36 13.43 -14.87
C GLY A 48 1.69 12.82 -15.32
N THR A 49 2.01 12.88 -16.61
CA THR A 49 3.29 12.36 -17.12
C THR A 49 4.40 13.41 -16.96
N LEU A 50 5.66 12.96 -16.86
CA LEU A 50 6.83 13.84 -16.81
C LEU A 50 6.90 14.75 -18.05
N LYS A 51 6.50 14.24 -19.23
CA LYS A 51 6.38 15.02 -20.46
C LYS A 51 5.39 16.18 -20.32
N ASP A 52 4.21 15.94 -19.74
CA ASP A 52 3.19 16.97 -19.55
C ASP A 52 3.61 18.01 -18.51
N ALA A 53 4.28 17.57 -17.44
CA ALA A 53 4.83 18.46 -16.42
C ALA A 53 5.90 19.40 -17.01
N LEU A 54 6.84 18.87 -17.80
CA LEU A 54 7.90 19.66 -18.44
C LEU A 54 7.33 20.63 -19.48
N LYS A 55 6.33 20.20 -20.27
CA LYS A 55 5.63 21.07 -21.22
C LYS A 55 4.99 22.27 -20.51
N ARG A 56 4.28 22.02 -19.41
CA ARG A 56 3.57 23.07 -18.67
C ARG A 56 4.50 24.08 -17.99
N ILE A 57 5.61 23.60 -17.40
CA ILE A 57 6.65 24.46 -16.84
C ILE A 57 7.29 25.35 -17.92
N SER A 58 7.50 24.81 -19.14
CA SER A 58 8.05 25.58 -20.26
C SER A 58 7.08 26.63 -20.81
N GLU A 59 5.79 26.32 -20.90
CA GLU A 59 4.74 27.22 -21.40
C GLU A 59 4.51 28.41 -20.45
N GLU A 60 4.40 28.15 -19.15
CA GLU A 60 4.20 29.22 -18.16
C GLU A 60 5.48 30.04 -17.93
N GLY A 61 6.65 29.44 -18.15
CA GLY A 61 7.96 30.07 -18.06
C GLY A 61 8.46 30.76 -19.32
N GLY A 62 7.79 30.58 -20.46
CA GLY A 62 8.22 31.13 -21.75
C GLY A 62 9.55 30.57 -22.25
N LEU A 63 9.89 29.32 -21.90
CA LEU A 63 11.16 28.68 -22.24
C LEU A 63 11.00 27.77 -23.47
N ASN A 64 11.99 27.77 -24.38
CA ASN A 64 12.03 26.84 -25.50
C ASN A 64 12.71 25.53 -25.06
N LEU A 65 11.92 24.46 -24.92
CA LEU A 65 12.38 23.16 -24.39
C LEU A 65 12.26 22.05 -25.44
N VAL A 66 13.34 21.29 -25.64
CA VAL A 66 13.35 20.07 -26.46
C VAL A 66 13.64 18.87 -25.58
N ALA A 67 12.63 18.02 -25.35
CA ALA A 67 12.76 16.79 -24.57
C ALA A 67 12.93 15.58 -25.51
N THR A 68 13.94 14.74 -25.23
CA THR A 68 14.23 13.52 -26.02
C THR A 68 14.23 12.27 -25.12
N GLY A 69 13.62 11.17 -25.59
CA GLY A 69 13.55 9.88 -24.87
C GLY A 69 12.13 9.46 -24.46
N GLU A 70 12.00 8.32 -23.77
CA GLU A 70 10.75 7.85 -23.18
C GLU A 70 10.51 8.58 -21.84
N LEU A 71 9.62 9.57 -21.84
CA LEU A 71 9.29 10.42 -20.67
C LEU A 71 7.92 10.09 -20.06
N ASP A 72 7.44 8.85 -20.21
CA ASP A 72 6.09 8.41 -19.78
C ASP A 72 5.98 8.06 -18.29
N THR A 73 6.97 8.45 -17.48
CA THR A 73 6.93 8.22 -16.04
C THR A 73 5.90 9.13 -15.39
N ALA A 74 5.05 8.58 -14.52
CA ALA A 74 4.06 9.34 -13.76
C ALA A 74 4.73 10.20 -12.68
N VAL A 75 4.41 11.49 -12.65
CA VAL A 75 5.04 12.49 -11.78
C VAL A 75 3.98 13.42 -11.18
N GLU A 76 4.19 13.80 -9.92
CA GLU A 76 3.45 14.83 -9.22
C GLU A 76 4.41 15.96 -8.86
N VAL A 77 4.18 17.15 -9.44
CA VAL A 77 5.03 18.34 -9.24
C VAL A 77 4.16 19.44 -8.62
N HIS A 78 4.58 19.93 -7.45
CA HIS A 78 4.02 21.10 -6.78
C HIS A 78 5.14 22.13 -6.59
N LEU A 79 5.07 23.23 -7.32
CA LEU A 79 6.05 24.32 -7.27
C LEU A 79 5.30 25.62 -6.95
N GLN A 80 5.79 26.37 -5.98
CA GLN A 80 5.23 27.66 -5.58
C GLN A 80 6.35 28.68 -5.42
N GLY A 81 6.20 29.85 -6.03
CA GLY A 81 7.16 30.96 -5.89
C GLY A 81 8.56 30.71 -6.47
N ILE A 82 8.73 29.75 -7.40
CA ILE A 82 10.03 29.38 -7.99
C ILE A 82 10.09 29.83 -9.46
N THR A 83 11.29 30.14 -9.95
CA THR A 83 11.53 30.50 -11.36
C THR A 83 11.47 29.26 -12.27
N ALA A 84 11.07 29.43 -13.53
CA ALA A 84 10.95 28.32 -14.48
C ALA A 84 12.25 27.51 -14.64
N GLU A 85 13.39 28.18 -14.67
CA GLU A 85 14.72 27.55 -14.82
C GLU A 85 15.09 26.74 -13.57
N GLN A 86 14.79 27.27 -12.39
CA GLN A 86 15.10 26.61 -11.12
C GLN A 86 14.18 25.40 -10.90
N ALA A 87 12.92 25.49 -11.32
CA ALA A 87 12.01 24.35 -11.39
C ALA A 87 12.55 23.25 -12.32
N LEU A 88 12.96 23.61 -13.55
CA LEU A 88 13.48 22.66 -14.54
C LEU A 88 14.73 21.93 -14.03
N ARG A 89 15.67 22.68 -13.42
CA ARG A 89 16.90 22.12 -12.86
C ARG A 89 16.64 21.16 -11.70
N THR A 90 15.63 21.46 -10.88
CA THR A 90 15.22 20.62 -9.74
C THR A 90 14.59 19.32 -10.23
N VAL A 91 13.65 19.40 -11.19
CA VAL A 91 13.02 18.22 -11.79
C VAL A 91 14.07 17.37 -12.53
N ALA A 92 14.97 17.98 -13.29
CA ALA A 92 16.03 17.26 -14.00
C ALA A 92 16.96 16.51 -13.04
N ARG A 93 17.38 17.13 -11.94
CA ARG A 93 18.23 16.48 -10.92
C ARG A 93 17.51 15.31 -10.26
N THR A 94 16.25 15.48 -9.87
CA THR A 94 15.47 14.42 -9.19
C THR A 94 15.28 13.19 -10.09
N TYR A 95 15.01 13.41 -11.38
CA TYR A 95 14.74 12.32 -12.33
C TYR A 95 15.98 11.89 -13.13
N SER A 96 17.20 12.30 -12.71
CA SER A 96 18.47 11.96 -13.38
C SER A 96 18.47 12.28 -14.88
N LEU A 97 17.88 13.42 -15.26
CA LEU A 97 17.91 13.96 -16.61
C LEU A 97 19.09 14.94 -16.75
N ARG A 98 19.80 14.85 -17.88
CA ARG A 98 20.83 15.82 -18.24
C ARG A 98 20.17 17.04 -18.88
N LEU A 99 20.49 18.21 -18.35
CA LEU A 99 20.08 19.50 -18.89
C LEU A 99 21.28 20.15 -19.58
N GLU A 100 21.19 20.35 -20.89
CA GLU A 100 22.13 21.16 -21.66
C GLU A 100 21.42 22.46 -22.08
N GLN A 101 22.11 23.58 -21.95
CA GLN A 101 21.62 24.90 -22.31
C GLN A 101 22.49 25.47 -23.43
N ASP A 102 21.90 25.63 -24.60
CA ASP A 102 22.53 26.29 -25.74
C ASP A 102 21.78 27.61 -26.01
N GLY A 103 22.25 28.68 -25.38
CA GLY A 103 21.63 30.00 -25.48
C GLY A 103 20.20 30.02 -24.90
N SER A 104 19.20 30.22 -25.78
CA SER A 104 17.77 30.31 -25.42
C SER A 104 17.01 28.97 -25.51
N ILE A 105 17.69 27.86 -25.79
CA ILE A 105 17.08 26.53 -25.94
C ILE A 105 17.64 25.61 -24.85
N PHE A 106 16.72 24.92 -24.16
CA PHE A 106 17.05 23.90 -23.18
C PHE A 106 16.79 22.51 -23.75
N THR A 107 17.79 21.63 -23.73
CA THR A 107 17.67 20.23 -24.18
C THR A 107 17.75 19.28 -22.99
N LEU A 108 16.73 18.41 -22.86
CA LEU A 108 16.66 17.37 -21.83
C LEU A 108 16.82 15.97 -22.44
N ARG A 109 17.74 15.19 -21.90
CA ARG A 109 17.97 13.79 -22.27
C ARG A 109 18.17 12.92 -21.01
N PRO A 110 17.67 11.67 -20.96
CA PRO A 110 17.97 10.75 -19.86
C PRO A 110 19.47 10.44 -19.77
N MET A 111 20.04 10.47 -18.55
CA MET A 111 21.44 10.12 -18.34
C MET A 111 21.68 8.63 -18.62
N THR A 112 22.78 8.31 -19.32
CA THR A 112 23.22 6.93 -19.54
C THR A 112 23.88 6.36 -18.28
N ALA A 113 23.84 5.03 -18.12
CA ALA A 113 24.33 4.35 -16.91
C ALA A 113 25.81 4.65 -16.58
N ALA A 114 26.65 4.88 -17.60
CA ALA A 114 28.06 5.24 -17.43
C ALA A 114 28.27 6.65 -16.83
N GLU A 115 27.37 7.58 -17.13
CA GLU A 115 27.47 8.97 -16.67
C GLU A 115 26.90 9.16 -15.26
N LYS A 116 25.92 8.33 -14.88
CA LYS A 116 25.40 8.26 -13.51
C LYS A 116 26.49 7.89 -12.51
N THR A 117 27.43 7.02 -12.90
CA THR A 117 28.58 6.63 -12.07
C THR A 117 29.64 7.74 -11.97
N ALA A 118 29.88 8.50 -13.05
CA ALA A 118 30.82 9.61 -13.06
C ALA A 118 30.37 10.80 -12.17
N SER A 119 29.06 11.01 -12.01
CA SER A 119 28.53 12.05 -11.10
C SER A 119 28.71 11.76 -9.61
N VAL A 120 29.04 10.50 -9.25
CA VAL A 120 29.25 10.05 -7.86
C VAL A 120 30.75 9.95 -7.53
N THR A 121 31.65 9.96 -8.52
CA THR A 121 33.09 9.93 -8.30
C THR A 121 33.65 11.36 -8.23
N PRO A 122 34.11 11.85 -7.06
CA PRO A 122 34.84 13.11 -7.02
C PRO A 122 36.11 12.99 -7.88
N PRO A 123 36.45 13.98 -8.73
CA PRO A 123 37.72 13.94 -9.44
C PRO A 123 38.85 13.95 -8.40
N ALA A 124 39.74 12.97 -8.51
CA ALA A 124 40.98 12.90 -7.75
C ALA A 124 41.83 14.13 -8.07
N ALA A 125 41.61 15.20 -7.30
CA ALA A 125 42.50 16.35 -7.28
C ALA A 125 43.83 15.87 -6.70
N ALA A 126 44.83 15.77 -7.58
CA ALA A 126 46.23 15.67 -7.21
C ALA A 126 46.53 16.72 -6.12
N LEU A 127 47.02 16.26 -4.98
CA LEU A 127 47.48 17.14 -3.90
C LEU A 127 48.59 18.05 -4.44
N PRO A 128 48.42 19.38 -4.52
CA PRO A 128 49.53 20.28 -4.68
C PRO A 128 50.31 20.29 -3.36
N SER A 129 51.62 20.06 -3.47
CA SER A 129 52.59 20.23 -2.39
C SER A 129 52.38 21.57 -1.66
N MET A 130 52.25 21.52 -0.33
CA MET A 130 52.21 22.67 0.56
C MET A 130 53.36 23.64 0.25
N SER A 131 53.04 24.76 -0.39
CA SER A 131 53.88 25.96 -0.34
C SER A 131 53.38 26.84 0.79
N ALA A 132 54.32 27.36 1.57
CA ALA A 132 54.11 28.16 2.77
C ALA A 132 53.02 29.23 2.61
N MET A 133 52.12 29.32 3.60
CA MET A 133 51.14 30.40 3.68
C MET A 133 51.85 31.75 3.90
N PRO A 134 51.58 32.79 3.08
CA PRO A 134 51.89 34.16 3.46
C PRO A 134 50.88 34.63 4.53
N SER A 135 51.36 35.38 5.52
CA SER A 135 50.56 35.92 6.62
C SER A 135 49.43 36.83 6.11
N MET A 136 48.18 36.52 6.47
CA MET A 136 47.01 37.35 6.19
C MET A 136 47.09 38.71 6.90
N PRO A 137 46.71 39.83 6.24
CA PRO A 137 46.51 41.11 6.91
C PRO A 137 45.23 41.09 7.77
N ALA A 138 45.26 41.85 8.87
CA ALA A 138 44.19 41.90 9.87
C ALA A 138 42.84 42.40 9.30
N MET A 139 41.75 41.71 9.65
CA MET A 139 40.39 42.10 9.29
C MET A 139 39.92 43.34 10.10
N PRO A 140 39.13 44.26 9.50
CA PRO A 140 38.50 45.36 10.21
C PRO A 140 37.32 44.89 11.09
N SER A 141 37.11 45.58 12.22
CA SER A 141 36.11 45.28 13.25
C SER A 141 34.66 45.46 12.76
N MET A 142 33.81 44.46 12.98
CA MET A 142 32.36 44.54 12.75
C MET A 142 31.69 45.43 13.82
N PRO A 143 30.61 46.17 13.48
CA PRO A 143 29.82 46.91 14.46
C PRO A 143 29.00 45.96 15.36
N ALA A 144 28.83 46.37 16.62
CA ALA A 144 28.18 45.60 17.67
C ALA A 144 26.68 45.35 17.39
N MET A 145 26.23 44.11 17.60
CA MET A 145 24.80 43.77 17.57
C MET A 145 24.04 44.41 18.75
N PRO A 146 22.74 44.72 18.61
CA PRO A 146 21.94 45.26 19.71
C PRO A 146 21.79 44.21 20.80
N VAL A 147 21.99 44.62 22.05
CA VAL A 147 21.86 43.76 23.23
C VAL A 147 20.37 43.54 23.51
N LEU A 148 19.93 42.29 23.53
CA LEU A 148 18.57 41.91 23.93
C LEU A 148 18.32 42.42 25.36
N SER A 149 17.24 43.18 25.58
CA SER A 149 16.97 43.80 26.88
C SER A 149 16.37 42.78 27.85
N ALA A 150 16.58 42.99 29.16
CA ALA A 150 16.19 42.04 30.21
C ALA A 150 14.67 41.74 30.24
N ASP A 151 13.83 42.67 29.77
CA ASP A 151 12.38 42.51 29.74
C ASP A 151 11.89 41.48 28.70
N ASP A 152 12.66 41.23 27.63
CA ASP A 152 12.31 40.23 26.60
C ASP A 152 12.52 38.78 27.07
N LEU A 153 13.36 38.60 28.11
CA LEU A 153 13.73 37.28 28.65
C LEU A 153 12.73 36.75 29.68
N ASP A 154 11.98 37.61 30.36
CA ASP A 154 11.00 37.18 31.36
C ASP A 154 9.66 36.83 30.72
N SER A 155 9.23 37.57 29.69
CA SER A 155 8.02 37.26 28.91
C SER A 155 8.12 35.89 28.20
N THR A 156 9.29 35.54 27.67
CA THR A 156 9.54 34.24 27.03
C THR A 156 9.52 33.08 28.03
N LYS A 157 9.99 33.27 29.27
CA LYS A 157 9.92 32.25 30.32
C LYS A 157 8.48 32.01 30.80
N GLU A 158 7.67 33.06 30.94
CA GLU A 158 6.27 32.92 31.34
C GLU A 158 5.44 32.16 30.29
N ILE A 159 5.66 32.45 29.00
CA ILE A 159 4.99 31.74 27.90
C ILE A 159 5.40 30.27 27.88
N GLN A 160 6.70 29.96 28.03
CA GLN A 160 7.15 28.57 28.12
C GLN A 160 6.55 27.82 29.32
N GLN A 161 6.37 28.48 30.47
CA GLN A 161 5.76 27.87 31.65
C GLN A 161 4.27 27.59 31.45
N ARG A 162 3.53 28.51 30.83
CA ARG A 162 2.11 28.28 30.49
C ARG A 162 1.93 27.13 29.51
N ILE A 163 2.74 27.08 28.45
CA ILE A 163 2.73 25.96 27.49
C ILE A 163 3.07 24.65 28.21
N ARG A 164 4.10 24.64 29.08
CA ARG A 164 4.48 23.45 29.86
C ARG A 164 3.37 22.99 30.81
N GLN A 165 2.59 23.91 31.38
CA GLN A 165 1.45 23.58 32.24
C GLN A 165 0.24 23.08 31.44
N GLU A 166 -0.05 23.66 30.28
CA GLU A 166 -1.12 23.16 29.40
C GLU A 166 -0.79 21.77 28.84
N VAL A 167 0.45 21.55 28.40
CA VAL A 167 0.91 20.23 27.97
C VAL A 167 0.78 19.21 29.11
N ARG A 168 1.16 19.58 30.35
CA ARG A 168 0.96 18.71 31.52
C ARG A 168 -0.50 18.44 31.87
N ARG A 169 -1.42 19.35 31.59
CA ARG A 169 -2.87 19.15 31.79
C ARG A 169 -3.49 18.29 30.70
N ALA A 170 -3.08 18.48 29.45
CA ALA A 170 -3.49 17.62 28.33
C ALA A 170 -2.97 16.18 28.50
N GLN A 171 -1.76 16.02 29.04
CA GLN A 171 -1.15 14.72 29.29
C GLN A 171 -1.78 13.96 30.47
N ARG A 172 -2.44 14.66 31.41
CA ARG A 172 -3.19 14.06 32.53
C ARG A 172 -4.57 13.52 32.14
N ARG A 173 -5.04 13.75 30.91
CA ARG A 173 -6.24 13.09 30.35
C ARG A 173 -5.96 11.72 29.74
N GLY A 174 -4.70 11.29 29.70
CA GLY A 174 -4.30 9.95 29.23
C GLY A 174 -3.42 9.28 30.30
N THR A 175 -3.94 9.15 31.50
CA THR A 175 -3.26 8.43 32.59
C THR A 175 -4.30 7.55 33.31
N GLY A 176 -5.07 6.79 32.52
CA GLY A 176 -5.58 5.49 32.93
C GLY A 176 -4.43 4.49 32.98
N GLU A 177 -4.61 3.40 33.70
CA GLU A 177 -3.60 2.34 33.79
C GLU A 177 -3.39 1.73 32.39
N HIS A 178 -2.13 1.50 32.02
CA HIS A 178 -1.68 0.99 30.71
C HIS A 178 -2.60 -0.10 30.11
N ASP A 179 -2.67 -0.16 28.76
CA ASP A 179 -3.21 -1.30 28.02
C ASP A 179 -2.88 -2.64 28.69
N VAL A 180 -3.91 -3.36 29.14
CA VAL A 180 -3.77 -4.63 29.82
C VAL A 180 -4.04 -5.77 28.84
N VAL A 181 -3.03 -6.62 28.63
CA VAL A 181 -3.12 -7.78 27.75
C VAL A 181 -2.88 -9.06 28.54
N ALA A 182 -3.87 -9.95 28.57
CA ALA A 182 -3.75 -11.27 29.19
C ALA A 182 -3.72 -12.39 28.14
N ARG A 183 -2.95 -13.45 28.42
CA ARG A 183 -2.77 -14.59 27.51
C ARG A 183 -2.97 -15.91 28.25
N GLY A 184 -4.01 -16.65 27.88
CA GLY A 184 -4.41 -17.95 28.41
C GLY A 184 -4.98 -17.90 29.84
N GLN A 185 -5.18 -16.71 30.38
CA GLN A 185 -5.66 -16.47 31.74
C GLN A 185 -6.86 -15.53 31.70
N THR A 186 -7.72 -15.63 32.71
CA THR A 186 -8.83 -14.69 32.90
C THR A 186 -8.28 -13.36 33.39
N LEU A 187 -8.67 -12.27 32.73
CA LEU A 187 -8.38 -10.91 33.16
C LEU A 187 -9.62 -10.34 33.84
N GLU A 188 -9.46 -9.81 35.06
CA GLU A 188 -10.52 -9.15 35.79
C GLU A 188 -10.14 -7.70 36.06
N VAL A 189 -10.93 -6.76 35.51
CA VAL A 189 -10.81 -5.33 35.79
C VAL A 189 -11.74 -5.02 36.96
N LYS A 190 -11.19 -4.60 38.10
CA LYS A 190 -11.97 -4.37 39.33
C LYS A 190 -12.75 -3.06 39.25
N GLU A 191 -13.80 -2.91 40.08
CA GLU A 191 -14.71 -1.75 40.09
C GLU A 191 -14.04 -0.38 40.22
N HIS A 192 -12.89 -0.31 40.89
CA HIS A 192 -12.13 0.94 41.09
C HIS A 192 -10.97 1.12 40.11
N ASP A 193 -10.75 0.16 39.21
CA ASP A 193 -9.69 0.21 38.22
C ASP A 193 -10.25 0.83 36.93
N THR A 194 -9.45 1.69 36.31
CA THR A 194 -9.72 2.28 34.99
C THR A 194 -8.58 1.92 34.07
N VAL A 195 -8.90 1.24 32.97
CA VAL A 195 -7.94 0.78 31.96
C VAL A 195 -8.30 1.37 30.61
N ASP A 196 -7.29 1.67 29.81
CA ASP A 196 -7.51 2.21 28.46
C ASP A 196 -8.05 1.10 27.55
N ASN A 197 -7.23 0.08 27.26
CA ASN A 197 -7.64 -1.12 26.52
C ASN A 197 -7.51 -2.40 27.36
N ALA A 198 -8.51 -3.27 27.24
CA ALA A 198 -8.48 -4.61 27.84
C ALA A 198 -8.54 -5.69 26.77
N VAL A 199 -7.45 -6.46 26.60
CA VAL A 199 -7.37 -7.51 25.58
C VAL A 199 -7.01 -8.86 26.20
N VAL A 200 -7.82 -9.88 25.95
CA VAL A 200 -7.56 -11.26 26.43
C VAL A 200 -7.47 -12.23 25.27
N TYR A 201 -6.44 -13.07 25.27
CA TYR A 201 -6.26 -14.15 24.29
C TYR A 201 -6.34 -15.51 24.96
N GLY A 202 -7.34 -16.33 24.63
CA GLY A 202 -7.54 -17.70 25.11
C GLY A 202 -8.02 -17.81 26.55
N GLY A 203 -8.66 -16.76 27.08
CA GLY A 203 -9.21 -16.69 28.44
C GLY A 203 -10.44 -15.78 28.48
N ASN A 204 -11.06 -15.62 29.65
CA ASN A 204 -12.24 -14.77 29.83
C ASN A 204 -11.82 -13.35 30.24
N LEU A 205 -12.62 -12.35 29.86
CA LEU A 205 -12.45 -10.96 30.30
C LEU A 205 -13.65 -10.59 31.15
N VAL A 206 -13.41 -10.22 32.41
CA VAL A 206 -14.44 -9.77 33.35
C VAL A 206 -14.22 -8.30 33.66
N VAL A 207 -15.14 -7.45 33.24
CA VAL A 207 -15.05 -5.99 33.41
C VAL A 207 -16.03 -5.53 34.47
N LYS A 208 -15.55 -5.26 35.68
CA LYS A 208 -16.34 -4.62 36.76
C LYS A 208 -16.08 -3.12 36.88
N GLY A 209 -14.88 -2.68 36.49
CA GLY A 209 -14.46 -1.28 36.49
C GLY A 209 -14.87 -0.51 35.23
N MET A 210 -14.01 0.42 34.84
CA MET A 210 -14.18 1.26 33.66
C MET A 210 -13.12 0.93 32.60
N VAL A 211 -13.55 0.76 31.36
CA VAL A 211 -12.68 0.67 30.18
C VAL A 211 -12.93 1.88 29.31
N GLU A 212 -11.92 2.72 29.08
CA GLU A 212 -12.07 3.98 28.32
C GLU A 212 -12.13 3.75 26.80
N GLU A 213 -11.41 2.75 26.29
CA GLU A 213 -11.42 2.38 24.87
C GLU A 213 -12.10 1.01 24.71
N ASP A 214 -11.37 0.00 24.25
CA ASP A 214 -11.96 -1.26 23.78
C ASP A 214 -11.74 -2.43 24.75
N ALA A 215 -12.77 -3.26 24.89
CA ALA A 215 -12.74 -4.53 25.61
C ALA A 215 -12.83 -5.71 24.62
N ASN A 216 -11.71 -6.40 24.40
CA ASN A 216 -11.58 -7.44 23.37
C ASN A 216 -11.22 -8.81 23.99
N ALA A 217 -12.10 -9.80 23.86
CA ALA A 217 -11.85 -11.18 24.26
C ALA A 217 -11.73 -12.10 23.03
N PHE A 218 -10.58 -12.74 22.86
CA PHE A 218 -10.34 -13.73 21.81
C PHE A 218 -10.32 -15.14 22.41
N GLY A 219 -11.19 -16.02 21.97
CA GLY A 219 -11.25 -17.43 22.38
C GLY A 219 -11.83 -17.68 23.77
N GLY A 220 -12.60 -16.74 24.32
CA GLY A 220 -13.25 -16.83 25.62
C GLY A 220 -14.44 -15.87 25.73
N ASN A 221 -15.07 -15.81 26.91
CA ASN A 221 -16.23 -14.96 27.15
C ASN A 221 -15.83 -13.57 27.66
N LEU A 222 -16.67 -12.58 27.35
CA LEU A 222 -16.57 -11.21 27.86
C LEU A 222 -17.77 -10.94 28.78
N ASP A 223 -17.53 -10.85 30.07
CA ASP A 223 -18.55 -10.55 31.09
C ASP A 223 -18.40 -9.08 31.53
N VAL A 224 -19.39 -8.24 31.22
CA VAL A 224 -19.37 -6.81 31.52
C VAL A 224 -20.39 -6.50 32.62
N TYR A 225 -19.89 -6.03 33.76
CA TYR A 225 -20.67 -5.52 34.90
C TYR A 225 -20.56 -3.99 35.02
N GLY A 226 -19.40 -3.44 34.62
CA GLY A 226 -19.10 -2.01 34.73
C GLY A 226 -19.46 -1.21 33.47
N ARG A 227 -18.59 -0.26 33.12
CA ARG A 227 -18.75 0.61 31.95
C ARG A 227 -17.61 0.42 30.96
N VAL A 228 -17.95 0.27 29.68
CA VAL A 228 -17.01 0.31 28.55
C VAL A 228 -17.41 1.50 27.69
N GLU A 229 -16.54 2.49 27.52
CA GLU A 229 -16.86 3.67 26.69
C GLU A 229 -16.73 3.36 25.19
N GLY A 230 -15.77 2.53 24.78
CA GLY A 230 -15.61 2.05 23.40
C GLY A 230 -16.36 0.74 23.12
N ASP A 231 -15.74 -0.13 22.31
CA ASP A 231 -16.38 -1.34 21.78
C ASP A 231 -16.15 -2.57 22.67
N ALA A 232 -17.15 -3.45 22.75
CA ALA A 232 -17.09 -4.70 23.49
C ALA A 232 -17.17 -5.90 22.53
N ASN A 233 -16.02 -6.53 22.24
CA ASN A 233 -15.92 -7.60 21.26
C ASN A 233 -15.52 -8.93 21.88
N ALA A 234 -16.26 -9.99 21.57
CA ALA A 234 -15.85 -11.37 21.83
C ALA A 234 -15.75 -12.18 20.52
N PHE A 235 -14.58 -12.77 20.28
CA PHE A 235 -14.33 -13.65 19.14
C PHE A 235 -14.19 -15.10 19.64
N GLY A 236 -15.13 -15.97 19.30
CA GLY A 236 -15.16 -17.39 19.69
C GLY A 236 -15.82 -17.67 21.03
N GLY A 237 -16.50 -16.69 21.62
CA GLY A 237 -17.22 -16.81 22.88
C GLY A 237 -18.42 -15.85 22.95
N ASN A 238 -19.03 -15.74 24.13
CA ASN A 238 -20.21 -14.90 24.35
C ASN A 238 -19.83 -13.55 24.95
N VAL A 239 -20.58 -12.50 24.61
CA VAL A 239 -20.57 -11.25 25.37
C VAL A 239 -21.78 -11.25 26.28
N ILE A 240 -21.58 -11.13 27.59
CA ILE A 240 -22.63 -11.13 28.61
C ILE A 240 -22.61 -9.76 29.28
N LEU A 241 -23.66 -8.98 29.05
CA LEU A 241 -23.86 -7.70 29.72
C LEU A 241 -24.79 -7.92 30.90
N HIS A 242 -24.26 -7.69 32.10
CA HIS A 242 -24.99 -7.83 33.35
C HIS A 242 -25.82 -6.59 33.69
N ASP A 243 -26.66 -6.70 34.73
CA ASP A 243 -27.46 -5.57 35.25
C ASP A 243 -26.58 -4.35 35.57
N GLY A 244 -27.01 -3.18 35.12
CA GLY A 244 -26.28 -1.91 35.26
C GLY A 244 -25.08 -1.72 34.32
N ALA A 245 -24.72 -2.72 33.51
CA ALA A 245 -23.61 -2.59 32.57
C ALA A 245 -23.92 -1.58 31.45
N SER A 246 -22.94 -0.76 31.07
CA SER A 246 -23.11 0.22 29.99
C SER A 246 -21.96 0.14 28.98
N VAL A 247 -22.30 0.02 27.69
CA VAL A 247 -21.35 0.05 26.57
C VAL A 247 -21.68 1.25 25.68
N GLY A 248 -20.72 2.17 25.54
CA GLY A 248 -20.85 3.36 24.70
C GLY A 248 -20.70 3.07 23.20
N GLY A 249 -19.89 2.08 22.85
CA GLY A 249 -19.68 1.63 21.47
C GLY A 249 -20.56 0.46 21.04
N ASP A 250 -20.05 -0.27 20.06
CA ASP A 250 -20.68 -1.46 19.49
C ASP A 250 -20.39 -2.71 20.34
N VAL A 251 -21.36 -3.61 20.41
CA VAL A 251 -21.19 -4.93 21.04
C VAL A 251 -21.22 -6.00 19.97
N SER A 252 -20.12 -6.73 19.81
CA SER A 252 -20.03 -7.79 18.82
C SER A 252 -19.60 -9.14 19.41
N ALA A 253 -20.40 -10.18 19.18
CA ALA A 253 -20.01 -11.57 19.47
C ALA A 253 -19.90 -12.37 18.17
N ILE A 254 -18.67 -12.74 17.77
CA ILE A 254 -18.41 -13.54 16.56
C ILE A 254 -18.05 -14.95 16.97
N GLY A 255 -18.87 -15.94 16.62
CA GLY A 255 -18.73 -17.34 17.04
C GLY A 255 -19.56 -17.71 18.28
N GLY A 256 -20.22 -16.74 18.93
CA GLY A 256 -21.08 -16.92 20.09
C GLY A 256 -22.29 -15.98 20.08
N SER A 257 -22.95 -15.82 21.23
CA SER A 257 -24.13 -14.97 21.40
C SER A 257 -23.84 -13.73 22.24
N VAL A 258 -24.49 -12.61 21.93
CA VAL A 258 -24.61 -11.49 22.89
C VAL A 258 -25.81 -11.74 23.78
N ILE A 259 -25.58 -11.82 25.09
CA ILE A 259 -26.61 -12.00 26.13
C ILE A 259 -26.67 -10.71 26.92
N ARG A 260 -27.86 -10.14 27.02
CA ARG A 260 -28.09 -8.84 27.66
C ARG A 260 -29.09 -9.00 28.78
N GLU A 261 -28.68 -8.73 30.01
CA GLU A 261 -29.55 -8.72 31.19
C GLU A 261 -30.32 -7.41 31.31
N ASP A 262 -31.44 -7.46 32.04
CA ASP A 262 -32.27 -6.28 32.33
C ASP A 262 -31.41 -5.19 33.00
N GLY A 263 -31.60 -3.92 32.61
CA GLY A 263 -30.86 -2.79 33.17
C GLY A 263 -29.53 -2.43 32.48
N SER A 264 -29.06 -3.26 31.56
CA SER A 264 -27.88 -2.92 30.74
C SER A 264 -28.21 -1.92 29.62
N ALA A 265 -27.26 -1.05 29.27
CA ALA A 265 -27.36 -0.04 28.21
C ALA A 265 -26.27 -0.28 27.14
N VAL A 266 -26.65 -0.27 25.86
CA VAL A 266 -25.71 -0.27 24.73
C VAL A 266 -26.14 0.89 23.85
N GLU A 267 -25.23 1.84 23.66
CA GLU A 267 -25.49 3.03 22.86
C GLU A 267 -25.26 2.77 21.36
N GLY A 268 -24.29 1.90 21.03
CA GLY A 268 -24.05 1.41 19.68
C GLY A 268 -24.96 0.26 19.23
N SER A 269 -24.52 -0.43 18.18
CA SER A 269 -25.18 -1.60 17.60
C SER A 269 -24.81 -2.89 18.35
N THR A 270 -25.72 -3.87 18.34
CA THR A 270 -25.46 -5.20 18.91
C THR A 270 -25.50 -6.22 17.79
N GLU A 271 -24.35 -6.78 17.48
CA GLU A 271 -24.17 -7.77 16.42
C GLU A 271 -23.77 -9.11 17.01
N SER A 272 -24.45 -10.18 16.61
CA SER A 272 -24.16 -11.53 17.09
C SER A 272 -24.16 -12.52 15.94
N PHE A 273 -22.99 -13.11 15.70
CA PHE A 273 -22.77 -14.14 14.71
C PHE A 273 -22.53 -15.48 15.42
N GLY A 274 -23.60 -16.18 15.79
CA GLY A 274 -23.52 -17.43 16.55
C GLY A 274 -22.83 -18.58 15.80
N GLY A 275 -21.91 -19.27 16.48
CA GLY A 275 -21.21 -20.46 15.95
C GLY A 275 -22.12 -21.67 15.76
N GLY A 276 -23.24 -21.78 16.49
CA GLY A 276 -24.20 -22.88 16.35
C GLY A 276 -24.89 -22.94 14.99
N GLY A 277 -25.19 -21.78 14.39
CA GLY A 277 -25.72 -21.69 13.03
C GLY A 277 -24.67 -22.07 11.99
N ILE A 278 -23.43 -21.62 12.18
CA ILE A 278 -22.31 -21.92 11.28
C ILE A 278 -21.95 -23.41 11.34
N GLY A 279 -21.92 -24.03 12.52
CA GLY A 279 -21.63 -25.46 12.69
C GLY A 279 -22.66 -26.37 12.03
N ALA A 280 -23.95 -26.05 12.16
CA ALA A 280 -25.03 -26.78 11.49
C ALA A 280 -24.95 -26.65 9.95
N LEU A 281 -24.54 -25.47 9.46
CA LEU A 281 -24.40 -25.19 8.03
C LEU A 281 -23.13 -25.80 7.42
N VAL A 282 -22.02 -25.80 8.14
CA VAL A 282 -20.79 -26.50 7.73
C VAL A 282 -21.04 -28.01 7.72
N ALA A 283 -21.73 -28.53 8.75
CA ALA A 283 -22.11 -29.92 8.80
C ALA A 283 -23.06 -30.30 7.66
N SER A 284 -23.99 -29.42 7.25
CA SER A 284 -24.85 -29.66 6.08
C SER A 284 -24.04 -29.65 4.78
N GLU A 285 -23.13 -28.70 4.58
CA GLU A 285 -22.31 -28.60 3.36
C GLU A 285 -21.37 -29.82 3.21
N VAL A 286 -20.72 -30.23 4.30
CA VAL A 286 -19.86 -31.43 4.32
C VAL A 286 -20.69 -32.69 4.12
N LYS A 287 -21.88 -32.77 4.73
CA LYS A 287 -22.79 -33.90 4.55
C LYS A 287 -23.34 -33.97 3.12
N ASP A 288 -23.66 -32.85 2.51
CA ASP A 288 -24.13 -32.76 1.12
C ASP A 288 -23.01 -33.15 0.14
N SER A 289 -21.77 -32.74 0.43
CA SER A 289 -20.58 -33.14 -0.33
C SER A 289 -20.28 -34.63 -0.21
N LEU A 290 -20.43 -35.23 0.98
CA LEU A 290 -20.28 -36.67 1.19
C LEU A 290 -21.42 -37.47 0.54
N LYS A 291 -22.64 -36.92 0.53
CA LYS A 291 -23.79 -37.56 -0.11
C LYS A 291 -23.70 -37.53 -1.64
N GLN A 292 -22.94 -36.60 -2.21
CA GLN A 292 -22.57 -36.57 -3.63
C GLN A 292 -21.41 -37.52 -3.99
N GLN A 293 -20.71 -38.10 -3.01
CA GLN A 293 -19.57 -39.02 -3.24
C GLN A 293 -19.86 -40.47 -2.83
N ALA A 294 -21.09 -40.83 -2.47
CA ALA A 294 -21.47 -42.22 -2.30
C ALA A 294 -21.42 -42.93 -3.67
N PRO A 295 -20.57 -43.96 -3.86
CA PRO A 295 -20.45 -44.65 -5.14
C PRO A 295 -21.69 -45.49 -5.41
N GLU A 296 -22.29 -45.32 -6.58
CA GLU A 296 -23.00 -46.43 -7.22
C GLU A 296 -21.94 -47.47 -7.60
N GLU A 297 -21.95 -48.61 -6.92
CA GLU A 297 -21.32 -49.82 -7.42
C GLU A 297 -22.13 -50.34 -8.61
N GLU A 298 -21.53 -50.44 -9.80
CA GLU A 298 -21.55 -51.67 -10.61
C GLU A 298 -20.67 -51.57 -11.88
N SER A 299 -19.85 -52.61 -12.04
CA SER A 299 -19.43 -53.32 -13.26
C SER A 299 -19.60 -52.71 -14.66
N ALA A 300 -18.48 -52.79 -15.39
CA ALA A 300 -18.29 -53.24 -16.78
C ALA A 300 -19.21 -52.73 -17.93
N GLU A 301 -18.50 -52.34 -18.99
CA GLU A 301 -18.90 -52.28 -20.41
C GLU A 301 -19.59 -51.02 -20.97
N GLU A 302 -19.00 -50.68 -22.12
CA GLU A 302 -19.60 -50.08 -23.32
C GLU A 302 -19.63 -48.56 -23.52
N VAL A 303 -18.86 -48.20 -24.56
CA VAL A 303 -18.94 -47.02 -25.39
C VAL A 303 -20.38 -46.74 -25.82
N THR A 304 -20.92 -45.53 -25.60
CA THR A 304 -21.66 -44.77 -26.63
C THR A 304 -22.06 -43.36 -26.13
N THR A 305 -21.58 -42.36 -26.86
CA THR A 305 -22.29 -41.20 -27.43
C THR A 305 -23.47 -40.54 -26.69
N ALA A 306 -23.32 -39.21 -26.59
CA ALA A 306 -24.35 -38.16 -26.66
C ALA A 306 -25.13 -37.73 -25.39
N SER A 307 -24.96 -36.44 -25.11
CA SER A 307 -25.94 -35.45 -24.66
C SER A 307 -27.15 -35.94 -23.85
N ASN A 308 -27.29 -35.44 -22.62
CA ASN A 308 -28.58 -34.99 -22.10
C ASN A 308 -28.41 -33.86 -21.07
N THR A 309 -28.95 -32.71 -21.43
CA THR A 309 -29.35 -31.63 -20.55
C THR A 309 -30.54 -32.08 -19.70
N SER A 310 -30.45 -31.91 -18.38
CA SER A 310 -31.58 -31.79 -17.45
C SER A 310 -31.04 -31.19 -16.15
N GLU A 311 -31.19 -29.88 -15.91
CA GLU A 311 -32.35 -29.27 -15.26
C GLU A 311 -32.86 -30.00 -14.00
N ARG A 312 -32.91 -29.23 -12.89
CA ARG A 312 -33.63 -29.46 -11.60
C ARG A 312 -32.80 -30.20 -10.53
N SER A 313 -32.47 -29.56 -9.40
CA SER A 313 -33.42 -28.97 -8.46
C SER A 313 -32.84 -27.72 -7.77
N GLU A 314 -33.43 -26.57 -8.07
CA GLU A 314 -33.39 -25.40 -7.20
C GLU A 314 -34.14 -25.70 -5.89
N ARG A 315 -33.41 -25.83 -4.79
CA ARG A 315 -33.89 -25.43 -3.46
C ARG A 315 -32.96 -24.36 -2.93
N HIS A 316 -33.33 -23.12 -3.23
CA HIS A 316 -32.74 -21.91 -2.66
C HIS A 316 -33.30 -21.73 -1.25
N SER A 317 -32.44 -21.70 -0.22
CA SER A 317 -32.66 -20.91 1.01
C SER A 317 -31.42 -21.01 1.92
N GLY A 318 -30.62 -19.95 2.00
CA GLY A 318 -29.65 -19.70 3.08
C GLY A 318 -28.19 -20.14 2.87
N GLY A 319 -27.90 -21.22 2.13
CA GLY A 319 -26.55 -21.80 2.07
C GLY A 319 -25.49 -21.04 1.26
N GLY A 320 -25.87 -20.29 0.23
CA GLY A 320 -24.91 -19.69 -0.71
C GLY A 320 -24.00 -18.62 -0.08
N PHE A 321 -24.55 -17.78 0.80
CA PHE A 321 -23.80 -16.72 1.47
C PHE A 321 -22.85 -17.27 2.54
N ILE A 322 -23.27 -18.31 3.28
CA ILE A 322 -22.40 -18.96 4.27
C ILE A 322 -21.31 -19.77 3.58
N GLY A 323 -21.63 -20.54 2.53
CA GLY A 323 -20.62 -21.22 1.72
C GLY A 323 -19.60 -20.24 1.12
N PHE A 324 -20.06 -19.05 0.71
CA PHE A 324 -19.20 -17.96 0.26
C PHE A 324 -18.26 -17.45 1.37
N ILE A 325 -18.79 -17.16 2.57
CA ILE A 325 -17.99 -16.69 3.71
C ILE A 325 -16.99 -17.76 4.16
N LEU A 326 -17.42 -19.02 4.23
CA LEU A 326 -16.56 -20.12 4.66
C LEU A 326 -15.41 -20.34 3.67
N ARG A 327 -15.72 -20.30 2.37
CA ARG A 327 -14.72 -20.35 1.30
C ARG A 327 -13.78 -19.14 1.37
N PHE A 328 -14.30 -17.95 1.61
CA PHE A 328 -13.51 -16.74 1.81
C PHE A 328 -12.54 -16.92 2.99
N ALA A 329 -13.05 -17.31 4.17
CA ALA A 329 -12.25 -17.50 5.38
C ALA A 329 -11.18 -18.60 5.19
N ALA A 330 -11.54 -19.72 4.56
CA ALA A 330 -10.59 -20.80 4.27
C ALA A 330 -9.48 -20.34 3.32
N LEU A 331 -9.82 -19.71 2.19
CA LEU A 331 -8.84 -19.19 1.22
C LEU A 331 -7.99 -18.06 1.82
N PHE A 332 -8.60 -17.18 2.62
CA PHE A 332 -7.92 -16.10 3.31
C PHE A 332 -6.91 -16.66 4.32
N GLY A 333 -7.34 -17.57 5.19
CA GLY A 333 -6.48 -18.21 6.18
C GLY A 333 -5.32 -18.95 5.53
N LEU A 334 -5.58 -19.71 4.47
CA LEU A 334 -4.56 -20.51 3.77
C LEU A 334 -3.59 -19.63 2.97
N GLY A 335 -4.10 -18.58 2.31
CA GLY A 335 -3.30 -17.59 1.62
C GLY A 335 -2.43 -16.75 2.57
N PHE A 336 -3.02 -16.30 3.69
CA PHE A 336 -2.32 -15.55 4.73
C PHE A 336 -1.24 -16.40 5.40
N LEU A 337 -1.56 -17.67 5.72
CA LEU A 337 -0.60 -18.63 6.26
C LEU A 337 0.55 -18.88 5.27
N GLY A 338 0.25 -19.05 3.98
CA GLY A 338 1.27 -19.18 2.94
C GLY A 338 2.18 -17.94 2.85
N GLN A 339 1.61 -16.74 3.04
CA GLN A 339 2.37 -15.49 3.00
C GLN A 339 3.23 -15.28 4.25
N LEU A 340 2.78 -15.76 5.42
CA LEU A 340 3.56 -15.80 6.66
C LEU A 340 4.72 -16.78 6.57
N LEU A 341 4.47 -17.99 6.06
CA LEU A 341 5.47 -19.05 5.99
C LEU A 341 6.52 -18.78 4.89
N PHE A 342 6.11 -18.20 3.76
CA PHE A 342 6.98 -18.08 2.58
C PHE A 342 6.85 -16.70 1.88
N PRO A 343 7.22 -15.59 2.54
CA PRO A 343 7.03 -14.24 1.99
C PRO A 343 7.83 -13.98 0.71
N ALA A 344 9.01 -14.60 0.56
CA ALA A 344 9.84 -14.48 -0.64
C ALA A 344 9.17 -15.15 -1.86
N ARG A 345 8.53 -16.32 -1.67
CA ARG A 345 7.89 -17.10 -2.73
C ARG A 345 6.69 -16.37 -3.33
N MET A 346 5.91 -15.69 -2.49
CA MET A 346 4.73 -14.92 -2.91
C MET A 346 5.10 -13.73 -3.80
N LYS A 347 6.23 -13.05 -3.51
CA LYS A 347 6.71 -11.92 -4.33
C LYS A 347 7.19 -12.36 -5.72
N GLU A 348 7.84 -13.52 -5.81
CA GLU A 348 8.27 -14.10 -7.09
C GLU A 348 7.07 -14.56 -7.94
N LEU A 349 6.08 -15.21 -7.31
CA LEU A 349 4.84 -15.57 -7.98
C LEU A 349 4.11 -14.34 -8.55
N SER A 350 4.05 -13.24 -7.79
CA SER A 350 3.42 -11.99 -8.24
C SER A 350 4.17 -11.37 -9.43
N ALA A 351 5.50 -11.36 -9.41
CA ALA A 351 6.30 -10.84 -10.53
C ALA A 351 6.08 -11.65 -11.83
N GLU A 352 5.98 -12.98 -11.72
CA GLU A 352 5.73 -13.85 -12.86
C GLU A 352 4.33 -13.62 -13.44
N ILE A 353 3.30 -13.55 -12.59
CA ILE A 353 1.90 -13.30 -12.98
C ILE A 353 1.76 -11.97 -13.74
N LYS A 354 2.46 -10.91 -13.30
CA LYS A 354 2.46 -9.61 -13.98
C LYS A 354 3.15 -9.64 -15.33
N SER A 355 4.25 -10.37 -15.45
CA SER A 355 5.09 -10.32 -16.64
C SER A 355 4.49 -11.08 -17.82
N GLN A 356 3.87 -12.25 -17.58
CA GLN A 356 3.44 -13.16 -18.66
C GLN A 356 2.17 -13.96 -18.30
N PRO A 357 1.01 -13.30 -18.05
CA PRO A 357 -0.21 -13.98 -17.60
C PRO A 357 -0.71 -15.05 -18.59
N LEU A 358 -0.59 -14.79 -19.89
CA LEU A 358 -1.03 -15.72 -20.94
C LEU A 358 -0.20 -17.01 -20.96
N LYS A 359 1.13 -16.88 -20.81
CA LYS A 359 2.03 -18.05 -20.79
C LYS A 359 1.84 -18.86 -19.51
N SER A 360 1.65 -18.20 -18.38
CA SER A 360 1.27 -18.86 -17.13
C SER A 360 -0.05 -19.62 -17.27
N GLY A 361 -1.08 -19.01 -17.86
CA GLY A 361 -2.36 -19.70 -18.13
C GLY A 361 -2.22 -20.96 -18.99
N VAL A 362 -1.48 -20.88 -20.12
CA VAL A 362 -1.25 -22.04 -20.99
C VAL A 362 -0.44 -23.14 -20.27
N THR A 363 0.60 -22.77 -19.51
CA THR A 363 1.35 -23.76 -18.70
C THR A 363 0.50 -24.39 -17.61
N GLY A 364 -0.45 -23.66 -17.03
CA GLY A 364 -1.40 -24.19 -16.07
C GLY A 364 -2.37 -25.19 -16.70
N LEU A 365 -2.87 -24.89 -17.91
CA LEU A 365 -3.71 -25.81 -18.67
C LEU A 365 -2.97 -27.11 -19.00
N LEU A 366 -1.75 -26.99 -19.55
CA LEU A 366 -0.89 -28.15 -19.82
C LEU A 366 -0.59 -28.94 -18.55
N GLY A 367 -0.33 -28.25 -17.43
CA GLY A 367 -0.12 -28.87 -16.13
C GLY A 367 -1.33 -29.65 -15.64
N LEU A 368 -2.54 -29.10 -15.79
CA LEU A 368 -3.78 -29.75 -15.38
C LEU A 368 -4.10 -30.96 -16.26
N ILE A 369 -3.86 -30.87 -17.57
CA ILE A 369 -3.98 -32.00 -18.51
C ILE A 369 -2.95 -33.08 -18.16
N ALA A 370 -1.71 -32.70 -17.82
CA ALA A 370 -0.66 -33.64 -17.41
C ALA A 370 -0.90 -34.25 -16.01
N LEU A 371 -1.64 -33.56 -15.14
CA LEU A 371 -1.97 -34.01 -13.80
C LEU A 371 -2.88 -35.24 -13.82
N VAL A 372 -3.82 -35.32 -14.77
CA VAL A 372 -4.76 -36.45 -14.90
C VAL A 372 -4.03 -37.79 -15.14
N PRO A 373 -3.21 -37.96 -16.20
CA PRO A 373 -2.47 -39.20 -16.41
C PRO A 373 -1.42 -39.43 -15.31
N LEU A 374 -0.79 -38.38 -14.77
CA LEU A 374 0.13 -38.51 -13.64
C LEU A 374 -0.55 -39.12 -12.41
N THR A 375 -1.74 -38.64 -12.08
CA THR A 375 -2.54 -39.16 -10.96
C THR A 375 -2.98 -40.59 -11.22
N ALA A 376 -3.40 -40.91 -12.45
CA ALA A 376 -3.76 -42.27 -12.84
C ALA A 376 -2.58 -43.25 -12.70
N VAL A 377 -1.39 -42.87 -13.19
CA VAL A 377 -0.17 -43.68 -13.04
C VAL A 377 0.20 -43.87 -11.57
N LEU A 378 0.11 -42.82 -10.76
CA LEU A 378 0.34 -42.93 -9.31
C LEU A 378 -0.67 -43.87 -8.64
N ALA A 379 -1.95 -43.76 -8.98
CA ALA A 379 -3.01 -44.59 -8.41
C ALA A 379 -2.86 -46.08 -8.76
N ILE A 380 -2.31 -46.40 -9.95
CA ILE A 380 -2.04 -47.78 -10.36
C ILE A 380 -0.89 -48.40 -9.55
N THR A 381 0.06 -47.60 -9.11
CA THR A 381 1.18 -48.10 -8.27
C THR A 381 0.76 -48.21 -6.81
N ILE A 382 1.02 -49.35 -6.17
CA ILE A 382 0.73 -49.57 -4.74
C ILE A 382 1.39 -48.49 -3.86
N ILE A 383 2.61 -48.08 -4.22
CA ILE A 383 3.34 -47.00 -3.53
C ILE A 383 2.78 -45.61 -3.90
N GLY A 384 2.17 -45.45 -5.07
CA GLY A 384 1.66 -44.16 -5.53
C GLY A 384 0.27 -43.82 -5.01
N ILE A 385 -0.53 -44.76 -4.50
CA ILE A 385 -1.80 -44.45 -3.82
C ILE A 385 -1.60 -43.46 -2.64
N PRO A 386 -0.70 -43.71 -1.67
CA PRO A 386 -0.47 -42.73 -0.59
C PRO A 386 0.08 -41.40 -1.13
N VAL A 387 0.92 -41.43 -2.18
CA VAL A 387 1.43 -40.20 -2.81
C VAL A 387 0.31 -39.43 -3.52
N ALA A 388 -0.61 -40.12 -4.19
CA ALA A 388 -1.76 -39.52 -4.88
C ALA A 388 -2.69 -38.85 -3.87
N LEU A 389 -2.92 -39.50 -2.73
CA LEU A 389 -3.72 -38.94 -1.64
C LEU A 389 -3.08 -37.67 -1.07
N VAL A 390 -1.77 -37.68 -0.81
CA VAL A 390 -1.03 -36.47 -0.39
C VAL A 390 -1.06 -35.40 -1.48
N MET A 391 -0.89 -35.76 -2.75
CA MET A 391 -0.94 -34.81 -3.87
C MET A 391 -2.29 -34.12 -3.96
N TRP A 392 -3.39 -34.87 -3.86
CA TRP A 392 -4.75 -34.31 -3.83
C TRP A 392 -5.05 -33.47 -2.59
N LEU A 393 -4.43 -33.79 -1.45
CA LEU A 393 -4.54 -32.99 -0.22
C LEU A 393 -3.79 -31.65 -0.34
N VAL A 394 -2.62 -31.65 -0.99
CA VAL A 394 -1.77 -30.45 -1.14
C VAL A 394 -2.29 -29.53 -2.26
N LEU A 395 -2.89 -30.08 -3.31
CA LEU A 395 -3.39 -29.32 -4.46
C LEU A 395 -4.30 -28.11 -4.11
N PRO A 396 -5.32 -28.22 -3.23
CA PRO A 396 -6.15 -27.07 -2.85
C PRO A 396 -5.37 -26.01 -2.08
N VAL A 397 -4.37 -26.39 -1.28
CA VAL A 397 -3.49 -25.45 -0.57
C VAL A 397 -2.68 -24.63 -1.57
N VAL A 398 -2.12 -25.31 -2.57
CA VAL A 398 -1.36 -24.70 -3.65
C VAL A 398 -2.23 -23.76 -4.49
N ALA A 399 -3.44 -24.21 -4.85
CA ALA A 399 -4.41 -23.38 -5.57
C ALA A 399 -4.83 -22.13 -4.76
N ALA A 400 -5.06 -22.28 -3.46
CA ALA A 400 -5.39 -21.18 -2.58
C ALA A 400 -4.26 -20.16 -2.46
N MET A 401 -3.01 -20.60 -2.32
CA MET A 401 -1.84 -19.71 -2.34
C MET A 401 -1.75 -18.93 -3.65
N GLY A 402 -1.93 -19.60 -4.79
CA GLY A 402 -1.88 -18.92 -6.10
C GLY A 402 -3.02 -17.92 -6.29
N LEU A 403 -4.24 -18.25 -5.85
CA LEU A 403 -5.37 -17.32 -5.83
C LEU A 403 -5.13 -16.14 -4.87
N ALA A 404 -4.49 -16.37 -3.72
CA ALA A 404 -4.16 -15.33 -2.76
C ALA A 404 -3.14 -14.31 -3.32
N VAL A 405 -2.15 -14.78 -4.10
CA VAL A 405 -1.25 -13.86 -4.83
C VAL A 405 -2.04 -13.01 -5.81
N LEU A 406 -2.89 -13.62 -6.63
CA LEU A 406 -3.70 -12.93 -7.63
C LEU A 406 -4.65 -11.90 -6.98
N ALA A 407 -5.27 -12.30 -5.87
CA ALA A 407 -6.10 -11.45 -5.03
C ALA A 407 -5.31 -10.26 -4.48
N SER A 408 -4.11 -10.49 -3.92
CA SER A 408 -3.29 -9.41 -3.34
C SER A 408 -2.96 -8.31 -4.35
N GLU A 409 -2.77 -8.65 -5.64
CA GLU A 409 -2.55 -7.66 -6.69
C GLU A 409 -3.78 -6.81 -6.99
N ILE A 410 -4.95 -7.45 -7.00
CA ILE A 410 -6.24 -6.78 -7.19
C ILE A 410 -6.49 -5.85 -5.99
N GLY A 411 -6.22 -6.32 -4.76
CA GLY A 411 -6.43 -5.57 -3.52
C GLY A 411 -5.61 -4.28 -3.42
N VAL A 412 -4.40 -4.23 -3.99
CA VAL A 412 -3.58 -3.00 -4.04
C VAL A 412 -4.24 -1.93 -4.91
N LYS A 413 -4.96 -2.33 -5.97
CA LYS A 413 -5.61 -1.41 -6.91
C LYS A 413 -6.92 -0.84 -6.38
N VAL A 414 -7.49 -1.38 -5.30
CA VAL A 414 -8.75 -0.92 -4.72
C VAL A 414 -8.47 0.25 -3.76
N PRO A 415 -8.93 1.49 -4.07
CA PRO A 415 -8.59 2.69 -3.30
C PRO A 415 -9.56 2.94 -2.12
N VAL A 416 -10.06 1.90 -1.44
CA VAL A 416 -11.22 2.02 -0.54
C VAL A 416 -10.86 2.30 0.93
N LEU A 417 -9.64 2.03 1.41
CA LEU A 417 -9.28 2.32 2.82
C LEU A 417 -8.37 3.55 2.97
N ARG A 418 -8.91 4.60 3.61
CA ARG A 418 -8.19 5.74 4.21
C ARG A 418 -7.53 5.27 5.53
N GLY A 419 -6.28 4.81 5.52
CA GLY A 419 -5.55 4.42 6.75
C GLY A 419 -4.27 3.61 6.53
N ARG A 420 -3.55 3.27 7.61
CA ARG A 420 -2.36 2.38 7.61
C ARG A 420 -2.78 0.99 7.12
N LYS A 421 -2.53 0.69 5.84
CA LYS A 421 -2.91 -0.59 5.23
C LYS A 421 -2.07 -1.73 5.81
N THR A 422 -2.65 -2.54 6.69
CA THR A 422 -2.03 -3.81 7.07
C THR A 422 -2.00 -4.73 5.85
N GLN A 423 -0.90 -5.47 5.67
CA GLN A 423 -0.74 -6.38 4.53
C GLN A 423 -1.86 -7.42 4.44
N ALA A 424 -2.43 -7.80 5.60
CA ALA A 424 -3.61 -8.66 5.71
C ALA A 424 -4.88 -8.00 5.12
N ALA A 425 -5.10 -6.71 5.38
CA ALA A 425 -6.27 -6.00 4.85
C ALA A 425 -6.25 -5.89 3.32
N VAL A 426 -5.05 -5.73 2.73
CA VAL A 426 -4.89 -5.71 1.26
C VAL A 426 -5.26 -7.06 0.64
N LEU A 427 -4.81 -8.16 1.26
CA LEU A 427 -5.14 -9.51 0.80
C LEU A 427 -6.64 -9.81 0.99
N ALA A 428 -7.21 -9.44 2.14
CA ALA A 428 -8.64 -9.61 2.42
C ALA A 428 -9.49 -8.88 1.38
N MET A 429 -9.19 -7.61 1.11
CA MET A 429 -9.91 -6.80 0.12
C MET A 429 -9.80 -7.36 -1.30
N GLY A 430 -8.59 -7.78 -1.69
CA GLY A 430 -8.35 -8.38 -2.99
C GLY A 430 -9.10 -9.70 -3.19
N LEU A 431 -9.12 -10.54 -2.14
CA LEU A 431 -9.78 -11.83 -2.17
C LEU A 431 -11.30 -11.66 -2.16
N LEU A 432 -11.79 -10.70 -1.38
CA LEU A 432 -13.21 -10.36 -1.30
C LEU A 432 -13.70 -9.87 -2.66
N ALA A 433 -12.97 -8.94 -3.30
CA ALA A 433 -13.29 -8.49 -4.65
C ALA A 433 -13.32 -9.64 -5.66
N LEU A 434 -12.30 -10.52 -5.63
CA LEU A 434 -12.21 -11.68 -6.53
C LEU A 434 -13.41 -12.64 -6.34
N LEU A 435 -13.75 -12.94 -5.09
CA LEU A 435 -14.88 -13.81 -4.76
C LEU A 435 -16.21 -13.16 -5.13
N THR A 436 -16.38 -11.86 -4.93
CA THR A 436 -17.60 -11.13 -5.29
C THR A 436 -17.83 -11.18 -6.80
N VAL A 437 -16.78 -11.01 -7.62
CA VAL A 437 -16.84 -11.23 -9.07
C VAL A 437 -17.13 -12.70 -9.39
N GLY A 438 -16.55 -13.63 -8.62
CA GLY A 438 -16.79 -15.06 -8.68
C GLY A 438 -18.23 -15.49 -8.37
N ALA A 439 -19.00 -14.65 -7.65
CA ALA A 439 -20.40 -14.93 -7.31
C ALA A 439 -21.37 -14.61 -8.45
N ILE A 440 -20.92 -13.90 -9.50
CA ILE A 440 -21.76 -13.58 -10.66
C ILE A 440 -22.01 -14.87 -11.46
N PRO A 441 -23.26 -15.31 -11.65
CA PRO A 441 -23.54 -16.51 -12.43
C PRO A 441 -23.06 -16.37 -13.88
N GLY A 442 -22.50 -17.45 -14.43
CA GLY A 442 -21.89 -17.49 -15.77
C GLY A 442 -20.47 -16.93 -15.81
N ILE A 443 -20.25 -15.68 -15.40
CA ILE A 443 -18.93 -15.02 -15.46
C ILE A 443 -18.02 -15.52 -14.35
N GLY A 444 -18.54 -15.66 -13.14
CA GLY A 444 -17.81 -16.03 -11.94
C GLY A 444 -16.99 -17.31 -12.09
N PRO A 445 -17.58 -18.47 -12.44
CA PRO A 445 -16.83 -19.71 -12.63
C PRO A 445 -15.80 -19.60 -13.77
N VAL A 446 -16.08 -18.85 -14.84
CA VAL A 446 -15.12 -18.64 -15.94
C VAL A 446 -13.91 -17.82 -15.46
N VAL A 447 -14.15 -16.72 -14.74
CA VAL A 447 -13.07 -15.90 -14.16
C VAL A 447 -12.27 -16.69 -13.14
N LEU A 448 -12.94 -17.44 -12.27
CA LEU A 448 -12.27 -18.20 -11.22
C LEU A 448 -11.45 -19.37 -11.80
N THR A 449 -11.95 -20.03 -12.85
CA THR A 449 -11.22 -21.10 -13.54
C THR A 449 -10.01 -20.55 -14.31
N LEU A 450 -10.14 -19.42 -14.99
CA LEU A 450 -9.00 -18.72 -15.60
C LEU A 450 -7.97 -18.32 -14.53
N ALA A 451 -8.43 -17.78 -13.40
CA ALA A 451 -7.59 -17.39 -12.29
C ALA A 451 -6.83 -18.59 -11.69
N THR A 452 -7.50 -19.71 -11.43
CA THR A 452 -6.85 -20.93 -10.94
C THR A 452 -5.88 -21.51 -11.96
N LEU A 453 -6.19 -21.45 -13.26
CA LEU A 453 -5.29 -21.89 -14.33
C LEU A 453 -3.99 -21.08 -14.35
N VAL A 454 -4.10 -19.76 -14.30
CA VAL A 454 -2.94 -18.85 -14.26
C VAL A 454 -2.12 -19.06 -12.99
N ALA A 455 -2.78 -19.18 -11.84
CA ALA A 455 -2.16 -19.48 -10.56
C ALA A 455 -1.39 -20.81 -10.59
N PHE A 456 -2.00 -21.88 -11.09
CA PHE A 456 -1.39 -23.20 -11.17
C PHE A 456 -0.18 -23.21 -12.11
N GLY A 457 -0.28 -22.56 -13.27
CA GLY A 457 0.83 -22.44 -14.20
C GLY A 457 2.00 -21.61 -13.67
N ALA A 458 1.72 -20.53 -12.94
CA ALA A 458 2.75 -19.76 -12.26
C ALA A 458 3.51 -20.62 -11.24
N ILE A 459 2.82 -21.51 -10.52
CA ILE A 459 3.44 -22.41 -9.52
C ILE A 459 4.33 -23.46 -10.19
N ILE A 460 3.86 -24.08 -11.29
CA ILE A 460 4.66 -25.04 -12.07
C ILE A 460 5.91 -24.37 -12.64
N ARG A 461 5.75 -23.18 -13.22
CA ARG A 461 6.84 -22.47 -13.89
C ARG A 461 7.88 -21.92 -12.91
N THR A 462 7.43 -21.50 -11.73
CA THR A 462 8.34 -21.08 -10.66
C THR A 462 8.94 -22.26 -9.91
N ARG A 463 8.44 -23.51 -10.12
CA ARG A 463 8.76 -24.69 -9.31
C ARG A 463 8.77 -24.33 -7.83
N PHE A 464 7.68 -23.76 -7.30
CA PHE A 464 7.65 -23.27 -5.91
C PHE A 464 8.75 -22.23 -5.57
N GLY A 465 9.19 -21.42 -6.53
CA GLY A 465 10.23 -20.40 -6.40
C GLY A 465 11.68 -20.91 -6.46
N TYR A 466 11.95 -22.18 -6.79
CA TYR A 466 13.32 -22.72 -6.80
C TYR A 466 14.25 -22.21 -7.93
N ARG A 467 14.03 -21.00 -8.48
CA ARG A 467 15.07 -20.36 -9.29
C ARG A 467 16.18 -19.89 -8.36
N MET A 468 17.25 -20.69 -8.29
CA MET A 468 18.54 -20.30 -7.71
C MET A 468 18.90 -18.91 -8.24
N ARG A 469 18.89 -17.93 -7.33
CA ARG A 469 19.46 -16.62 -7.57
C ARG A 469 20.91 -16.87 -7.98
N GLY A 470 21.25 -16.53 -9.22
CA GLY A 470 22.60 -16.71 -9.75
C GLY A 470 23.58 -16.21 -8.70
N ILE A 471 24.50 -17.10 -8.29
CA ILE A 471 25.57 -16.77 -7.37
C ILE A 471 26.22 -15.50 -7.94
N PRO A 472 26.35 -14.40 -7.17
CA PRO A 472 27.03 -13.21 -7.67
C PRO A 472 28.39 -13.66 -8.19
N GLU A 473 28.68 -13.36 -9.46
CA GLU A 473 29.94 -13.73 -10.09
C GLU A 473 31.08 -13.35 -9.13
N PRO A 474 31.97 -14.29 -8.77
CA PRO A 474 33.12 -13.95 -7.97
C PRO A 474 33.91 -12.91 -8.76
N ILE A 475 34.13 -11.75 -8.12
CA ILE A 475 34.94 -10.67 -8.65
C ILE A 475 36.35 -11.26 -8.84
N ALA A 476 36.66 -11.65 -10.07
CA ALA A 476 38.01 -12.09 -10.40
C ALA A 476 38.94 -10.87 -10.24
N PRO A 477 40.03 -10.96 -9.46
CA PRO A 477 41.01 -9.89 -9.45
C PRO A 477 41.62 -9.82 -10.86
N THR A 478 41.39 -8.70 -11.54
CA THR A 478 42.13 -8.32 -12.74
C THR A 478 43.61 -8.33 -12.41
N SER A 479 44.33 -9.35 -12.86
CA SER A 479 45.79 -9.39 -12.85
C SER A 479 46.27 -8.33 -13.83
N THR A 480 46.81 -7.24 -13.30
CA THR A 480 47.64 -6.30 -14.04
C THR A 480 48.91 -7.02 -14.52
N MET A 481 49.12 -7.07 -15.83
CA MET A 481 50.44 -7.08 -16.45
C MET A 481 50.49 -5.99 -17.50
#